data_AF-A0A2E2AF72-F1
#
_entry.id   AF-A0A2E2AF72-F1
#
_cell.length_a   1.000
_cell.length_b   1.000
_cell.length_c   1.000
_cell.angle_alpha   90.00
_cell.angle_beta   90.00
_cell.angle_gamma   90.00
#
_symmetry.space_group_name_H-M   'P 1'
#
loop_
_entity.id
_entity.type
_entity.pdbx_description
1 polymer ?
#
loop_
_entity_poly.entity_id
_entity_poly.type
_entity_poly.pdbx_seq_one_letter_code
_entity_poly.pdbx_strand_id
1 'polypeptide(L)'
;MKYETVIGLEVHVQIKTKTKIFCSCSTEFGKPPNSSTCPVCLGMPGVLPVLNKRFLDSSMKACLATHCTIEPMNRFARKNYFYPDLPKGYQISQMEHPLGTNGFININMDGIRKRIGLTRIHMEEDAGKLIHGENLGSPGKSYVDFNRTGVPLCEVVSEPDMRSPEEARAYLTELKSILEYTEVSDCNMEEGSLRCDANVSIRPVGQKEFGTRTELKNLNSFKFVQKAIEYEVTRQTKILNQGEQVKQETRLYD
;
A
#
# COMPACT_ATOMS: atom_id res chain seq x y z
N MET A 1 25.97 13.17 16.04
CA MET A 1 26.19 11.70 16.06
C MET A 1 26.04 11.15 14.65
N LYS A 2 26.50 9.91 14.38
CA LYS A 2 26.15 9.20 13.14
C LYS A 2 24.91 8.34 13.41
N TYR A 3 23.93 8.40 12.52
CA TYR A 3 22.71 7.60 12.57
C TYR A 3 22.65 6.66 11.36
N GLU A 4 21.99 5.52 11.53
CA GLU A 4 21.54 4.66 10.45
C GLU A 4 20.03 4.77 10.26
N THR A 5 19.61 4.72 9.00
CA THR A 5 18.21 4.81 8.60
C THR A 5 17.58 3.43 8.58
N VAL A 6 16.34 3.32 9.01
CA VAL A 6 15.53 2.09 8.97
C VAL A 6 14.22 2.41 8.25
N ILE A 7 13.99 1.75 7.12
CA ILE A 7 12.83 1.97 6.27
C ILE A 7 12.06 0.66 6.08
N GLY A 8 10.73 0.73 6.23
CA GLY A 8 9.78 -0.28 5.77
C GLY A 8 8.75 0.37 4.85
N LEU A 9 8.21 -0.38 3.89
CA LEU A 9 7.25 0.13 2.91
C LEU A 9 5.96 -0.69 2.94
N GLU A 10 4.83 0.00 2.82
CA GLU A 10 3.49 -0.57 2.70
C GLU A 10 2.97 -0.24 1.29
N VAL A 11 2.95 -1.25 0.41
CA VAL A 11 2.64 -1.08 -1.00
C VAL A 11 1.26 -1.67 -1.30
N HIS A 12 0.33 -0.84 -1.74
CA HIS A 12 -0.98 -1.28 -2.21
C HIS A 12 -0.93 -1.47 -3.72
N VAL A 13 -1.26 -2.67 -4.18
CA VAL A 13 -1.23 -3.08 -5.58
C VAL A 13 -2.63 -3.47 -6.02
N GLN A 14 -3.17 -2.76 -7.01
CA GLN A 14 -4.41 -3.13 -7.67
C GLN A 14 -4.18 -4.33 -8.58
N ILE A 15 -4.87 -5.43 -8.30
CA ILE A 15 -4.77 -6.64 -9.09
C ILE A 15 -5.70 -6.54 -10.31
N LYS A 16 -5.10 -6.73 -11.49
CA LYS A 16 -5.77 -6.62 -12.79
C LYS A 16 -6.76 -7.78 -12.97
N THR A 17 -8.01 -7.49 -12.70
CA THR A 17 -9.15 -8.39 -12.93
C THR A 17 -10.24 -7.65 -13.69
N LYS A 18 -11.20 -8.36 -14.29
CA LYS A 18 -12.33 -7.75 -15.00
C LYS A 18 -13.45 -7.29 -14.07
N THR A 19 -13.56 -7.94 -12.92
CA THR A 19 -14.64 -7.74 -11.94
C THR A 19 -14.08 -7.46 -10.57
N LYS A 20 -14.83 -6.73 -9.76
CA LYS A 20 -14.48 -6.40 -8.37
C LYS A 20 -14.25 -7.64 -7.50
N ILE A 21 -13.68 -7.43 -6.31
CA ILE A 21 -13.26 -8.52 -5.41
C ILE A 21 -14.45 -9.30 -4.83
N PHE A 22 -15.56 -8.61 -4.56
CA PHE A 22 -16.73 -9.19 -3.88
C PHE A 22 -18.04 -9.12 -4.67
N CYS A 23 -18.01 -8.63 -5.91
CA CYS A 23 -19.18 -8.53 -6.79
C CYS A 23 -18.77 -8.54 -8.28
N SER A 24 -19.75 -8.57 -9.18
CA SER A 24 -19.56 -8.67 -10.64
C SER A 24 -19.38 -7.33 -11.36
N CYS A 25 -19.34 -6.20 -10.65
CA CYS A 25 -19.10 -4.90 -11.27
C CYS A 25 -17.71 -4.82 -11.92
N SER A 26 -17.62 -4.01 -12.97
CA SER A 26 -16.37 -3.71 -13.66
C SER A 26 -15.36 -2.98 -12.77
N THR A 27 -14.08 -3.21 -13.03
CA THR A 27 -12.89 -2.53 -12.45
C THR A 27 -12.27 -1.51 -13.41
N GLU A 28 -12.88 -1.28 -14.57
CA GLU A 28 -12.37 -0.40 -15.62
C GLU A 28 -12.27 1.05 -15.15
N PHE A 29 -11.10 1.66 -15.37
CA PHE A 29 -10.82 3.04 -15.00
C PHE A 29 -11.51 4.04 -15.95
N GLY A 30 -11.69 5.29 -15.49
CA GLY A 30 -12.15 6.40 -16.34
C GLY A 30 -13.66 6.43 -16.64
N LYS A 31 -14.47 5.57 -16.03
CA LYS A 31 -15.92 5.58 -16.20
C LYS A 31 -16.60 6.78 -15.52
N PRO A 32 -17.78 7.21 -15.99
CA PRO A 32 -18.55 8.26 -15.32
C PRO A 32 -18.81 7.93 -13.84
N PRO A 33 -18.84 8.93 -12.93
CA PRO A 33 -19.00 8.68 -11.50
C PRO A 33 -20.17 7.77 -11.16
N ASN A 34 -19.95 6.82 -10.25
CA ASN A 34 -20.94 5.87 -9.74
C ASN A 34 -21.59 4.93 -10.78
N SER A 35 -21.05 4.83 -12.00
CA SER A 35 -21.59 3.95 -13.06
C SER A 35 -21.18 2.47 -12.95
N SER A 36 -20.11 2.16 -12.22
CA SER A 36 -19.60 0.79 -12.00
C SER A 36 -19.91 0.30 -10.59
N THR A 37 -21.18 0.39 -10.21
CA THR A 37 -21.65 0.11 -8.86
C THR A 37 -22.80 -0.92 -8.84
N CYS A 38 -23.01 -1.54 -7.67
CA CYS A 38 -24.13 -2.45 -7.40
C CYS A 38 -24.43 -2.43 -5.89
N PRO A 39 -25.53 -3.05 -5.43
CA PRO A 39 -25.88 -3.09 -4.02
C PRO A 39 -24.75 -3.60 -3.11
N VAL A 40 -23.97 -4.60 -3.55
CA VAL A 40 -22.89 -5.20 -2.77
C VAL A 40 -21.77 -4.20 -2.50
N CYS A 41 -21.20 -3.59 -3.55
CA CYS A 41 -20.08 -2.66 -3.37
C CYS A 41 -20.53 -1.31 -2.79
N LEU A 42 -21.82 -0.97 -2.90
CA LEU A 42 -22.43 0.18 -2.23
C LEU A 42 -22.84 -0.11 -0.77
N GLY A 43 -22.60 -1.32 -0.25
CA GLY A 43 -22.93 -1.65 1.13
C GLY A 43 -24.41 -1.52 1.48
N MET A 44 -25.30 -1.77 0.52
CA MET A 44 -26.75 -1.68 0.76
C MET A 44 -27.23 -2.75 1.77
N PRO A 45 -28.36 -2.52 2.47
CA PRO A 45 -28.89 -3.50 3.41
C PRO A 45 -29.16 -4.87 2.76
N GLY A 46 -28.76 -5.94 3.44
CA GLY A 46 -29.05 -7.33 3.03
C GLY A 46 -28.07 -7.96 2.04
N VAL A 47 -27.00 -7.26 1.65
CA VAL A 47 -26.02 -7.77 0.68
C VAL A 47 -24.94 -8.64 1.33
N LEU A 48 -24.36 -9.55 0.54
CA LEU A 48 -23.26 -10.43 0.97
C LEU A 48 -22.11 -10.42 -0.05
N PRO A 49 -20.85 -10.45 0.40
CA PRO A 49 -19.69 -10.48 -0.48
C PRO A 49 -19.46 -11.88 -1.06
N VAL A 50 -19.06 -11.95 -2.34
CA VAL A 50 -18.67 -13.21 -3.00
C VAL A 50 -17.29 -13.06 -3.63
N LEU A 51 -16.30 -13.80 -3.11
CA LEU A 51 -14.91 -13.68 -3.52
C LEU A 51 -14.69 -13.98 -5.01
N ASN A 52 -13.95 -13.10 -5.67
CA ASN A 52 -13.49 -13.27 -7.04
C ASN A 52 -12.34 -14.28 -7.12
N LYS A 53 -12.59 -15.43 -7.77
CA LYS A 53 -11.59 -16.49 -7.96
C LYS A 53 -10.34 -16.01 -8.70
N ARG A 54 -10.50 -15.19 -9.76
CA ARG A 54 -9.35 -14.69 -10.54
C ARG A 54 -8.45 -13.78 -9.71
N PHE A 55 -9.04 -13.02 -8.80
CA PHE A 55 -8.27 -12.23 -7.86
C PHE A 55 -7.43 -13.12 -6.95
N LEU A 56 -8.03 -14.14 -6.32
CA LEU A 56 -7.29 -15.10 -5.49
C LEU A 56 -6.12 -15.76 -6.24
N ASP A 57 -6.36 -16.26 -7.45
CA ASP A 57 -5.34 -16.90 -8.29
C ASP A 57 -4.15 -15.94 -8.55
N SER A 58 -4.45 -14.68 -8.92
CA SER A 58 -3.43 -13.66 -9.17
C SER A 58 -2.69 -13.22 -7.90
N SER A 59 -3.38 -13.11 -6.77
CA SER A 59 -2.76 -12.80 -5.47
C SER A 59 -1.81 -13.91 -5.02
N MET A 60 -2.18 -15.18 -5.23
CA MET A 60 -1.28 -16.32 -4.99
C MET A 60 -0.06 -16.28 -5.91
N LYS A 61 -0.24 -15.93 -7.19
CA LYS A 61 0.86 -15.75 -8.15
C LYS A 61 1.83 -14.67 -7.68
N ALA A 62 1.32 -13.52 -7.21
CA ALA A 62 2.14 -12.44 -6.66
C ALA A 62 2.94 -12.90 -5.43
N CYS A 63 2.32 -13.66 -4.52
CA CYS A 63 3.00 -14.25 -3.36
C CYS A 63 4.14 -15.19 -3.78
N LEU A 64 3.88 -16.13 -4.68
CA LEU A 64 4.90 -17.08 -5.15
C LEU A 64 6.06 -16.38 -5.87
N ALA A 65 5.75 -15.36 -6.69
CA ALA A 65 6.74 -14.59 -7.42
C ALA A 65 7.64 -13.73 -6.52
N THR A 66 7.16 -13.42 -5.31
CA THR A 66 7.91 -12.72 -4.26
C THR A 66 8.40 -13.67 -3.15
N HIS A 67 8.44 -14.97 -3.47
CA HIS A 67 8.96 -16.03 -2.60
C HIS A 67 8.24 -16.16 -1.24
N CYS A 68 7.02 -15.64 -1.10
CA CYS A 68 6.21 -15.85 0.09
C CYS A 68 5.81 -17.32 0.24
N THR A 69 5.69 -17.75 1.49
CA THR A 69 4.97 -18.97 1.85
C THR A 69 3.47 -18.68 1.80
N ILE A 70 2.71 -19.47 1.05
CA ILE A 70 1.25 -19.38 1.02
C ILE A 70 0.70 -20.00 2.30
N GLU A 71 -0.13 -19.25 3.02
CA GLU A 71 -0.80 -19.78 4.20
C GLU A 71 -1.90 -20.78 3.80
N PRO A 72 -1.86 -22.03 4.31
CA PRO A 72 -2.85 -23.05 3.97
C PRO A 72 -4.26 -22.69 4.47
N MET A 73 -4.32 -21.85 5.51
CA MET A 73 -5.54 -21.24 6.02
C MET A 73 -5.32 -19.73 6.12
N ASN A 74 -6.09 -18.97 5.33
CA ASN A 74 -6.16 -17.51 5.44
C ASN A 74 -7.61 -17.08 5.70
N ARG A 75 -7.81 -15.87 6.23
CA ARG A 75 -9.14 -15.41 6.68
C ARG A 75 -9.35 -13.94 6.39
N PHE A 76 -10.46 -13.62 5.74
CA PHE A 76 -10.94 -12.25 5.64
C PHE A 76 -11.46 -11.73 6.98
N ALA A 77 -11.11 -10.49 7.30
CA ALA A 77 -11.50 -9.76 8.49
C ALA A 77 -12.14 -8.42 8.08
N ARG A 78 -12.88 -7.81 9.00
CA ARG A 78 -13.48 -6.47 8.81
C ARG A 78 -12.64 -5.44 9.56
N LYS A 79 -11.99 -4.55 8.82
CA LYS A 79 -11.31 -3.37 9.34
C LYS A 79 -12.33 -2.23 9.43
N ASN A 80 -12.86 -1.99 10.64
CA ASN A 80 -13.97 -1.05 10.86
C ASN A 80 -13.43 0.38 11.00
N TYR A 81 -13.92 1.29 10.16
CA TYR A 81 -13.68 2.73 10.27
C TYR A 81 -14.72 3.49 9.43
N PHE A 82 -15.00 4.74 9.81
CA PHE A 82 -16.01 5.55 9.13
C PHE A 82 -15.31 6.59 8.25
N TYR A 83 -15.53 6.50 6.94
CA TYR A 83 -15.13 7.52 5.98
C TYR A 83 -16.11 7.53 4.81
N PRO A 84 -16.45 8.69 4.19
CA PRO A 84 -17.55 8.75 3.21
C PRO A 84 -17.35 7.92 1.94
N ASP A 85 -16.11 7.59 1.56
CA ASP A 85 -15.80 6.72 0.42
C ASP A 85 -15.87 5.21 0.73
N LEU A 86 -16.17 4.84 1.98
CA LEU A 86 -16.25 3.47 2.46
C LEU A 86 -17.70 3.14 2.87
N PRO A 87 -18.56 2.75 1.91
CA PRO A 87 -20.00 2.70 2.12
C PRO A 87 -20.47 1.64 3.12
N LYS A 88 -19.63 0.64 3.41
CA LYS A 88 -19.96 -0.44 4.36
C LYS A 88 -19.67 -0.07 5.83
N GLY A 89 -18.95 1.02 6.10
CA GLY A 89 -18.41 1.33 7.43
C GLY A 89 -17.30 0.37 7.89
N TYR A 90 -16.85 -0.52 7.00
CA TYR A 90 -15.69 -1.38 7.17
C TYR A 90 -15.13 -1.78 5.81
N GLN A 91 -13.82 -2.02 5.78
CA GLN A 91 -13.11 -2.60 4.64
C GLN A 91 -12.93 -4.10 4.92
N ILE A 92 -13.26 -4.95 3.96
CA ILE A 92 -12.91 -6.37 4.02
C ILE A 92 -11.43 -6.49 3.59
N SER A 93 -10.59 -6.91 4.54
CA SER A 93 -9.14 -7.12 4.37
C SER A 93 -8.77 -8.45 5.02
N GLN A 94 -7.49 -8.73 5.27
CA GLN A 94 -7.06 -9.84 6.11
C GLN A 94 -6.18 -9.29 7.23
N MET A 95 -6.41 -9.73 8.47
CA MET A 95 -5.63 -9.28 9.62
C MET A 95 -4.66 -10.36 10.08
N GLU A 96 -5.08 -11.26 10.96
CA GLU A 96 -4.17 -12.24 11.60
C GLU A 96 -3.70 -13.33 10.64
N HIS A 97 -4.50 -13.63 9.62
CA HIS A 97 -4.25 -14.72 8.67
C HIS A 97 -4.17 -14.17 7.23
N PRO A 98 -3.02 -13.56 6.83
CA PRO A 98 -2.79 -13.08 5.47
C PRO A 98 -2.69 -14.23 4.47
N LEU A 99 -2.69 -13.92 3.18
CA LEU A 99 -2.54 -14.92 2.11
C LEU A 99 -1.11 -15.49 2.05
N GLY A 100 -0.10 -14.64 2.18
CA GLY A 100 1.30 -15.03 2.11
C GLY A 100 2.16 -14.34 3.16
N THR A 101 3.18 -15.03 3.65
CA THR A 101 4.12 -14.56 4.69
C THR A 101 5.56 -14.88 4.31
N ASN A 102 6.52 -14.26 5.00
CA ASN A 102 7.94 -14.62 4.95
C ASN A 102 8.54 -14.63 3.53
N GLY A 103 8.14 -13.66 2.70
CA GLY A 103 8.69 -13.50 1.36
C GLY A 103 9.98 -12.69 1.34
N PHE A 104 10.51 -12.45 0.16
CA PHE A 104 11.60 -11.50 -0.03
C PHE A 104 11.72 -11.02 -1.48
N ILE A 105 12.32 -9.85 -1.66
CA ILE A 105 12.71 -9.30 -2.94
C ILE A 105 14.21 -9.03 -2.92
N ASN A 106 14.90 -9.35 -4.00
CA ASN A 106 16.33 -9.05 -4.12
C ASN A 106 16.51 -7.76 -4.93
N ILE A 107 17.06 -6.74 -4.30
CA ILE A 107 17.45 -5.51 -4.97
C ILE A 107 18.92 -5.57 -5.37
N ASN A 108 19.28 -4.84 -6.42
CA ASN A 108 20.66 -4.69 -6.87
C ASN A 108 21.12 -3.25 -6.64
N MET A 109 22.15 -3.07 -5.83
CA MET A 109 22.79 -1.79 -5.54
C MET A 109 24.24 -1.87 -5.99
N ASP A 110 24.57 -1.22 -7.11
CA ASP A 110 25.94 -1.17 -7.65
C ASP A 110 26.63 -2.54 -7.82
N GLY A 111 25.86 -3.55 -8.24
CA GLY A 111 26.33 -4.93 -8.42
C GLY A 111 26.25 -5.80 -7.17
N ILE A 112 25.87 -5.23 -6.02
CA ILE A 112 25.66 -5.94 -4.77
C ILE A 112 24.17 -6.31 -4.65
N ARG A 113 23.91 -7.62 -4.61
CA ARG A 113 22.56 -8.14 -4.38
C ARG A 113 22.23 -8.09 -2.89
N LYS A 114 21.20 -7.35 -2.51
CA LYS A 114 20.66 -7.29 -1.15
C LYS A 114 19.25 -7.88 -1.11
N ARG A 115 18.97 -8.68 -0.09
CA ARG A 115 17.64 -9.24 0.16
C ARG A 115 16.87 -8.31 1.10
N ILE A 116 15.65 -7.95 0.71
CA ILE A 116 14.67 -7.23 1.53
C ILE A 116 13.53 -8.20 1.85
N GLY A 117 13.29 -8.47 3.13
CA GLY A 117 12.21 -9.35 3.58
C GLY A 117 10.82 -8.75 3.31
N LEU A 118 9.84 -9.63 3.15
CA LEU A 118 8.42 -9.29 3.15
C LEU A 118 7.78 -9.92 4.38
N THR A 119 7.18 -9.09 5.23
CA THR A 119 6.40 -9.57 6.37
C THR A 119 5.18 -10.35 5.88
N ARG A 120 4.44 -9.77 4.92
CA ARG A 120 3.16 -10.32 4.46
C ARG A 120 2.72 -9.75 3.12
N ILE A 121 1.90 -10.54 2.43
CA ILE A 121 1.02 -10.10 1.35
C ILE A 121 -0.40 -10.52 1.71
N HIS A 122 -1.33 -9.57 1.64
CA HIS A 122 -2.71 -9.86 1.99
C HIS A 122 -3.72 -9.21 1.06
N MET A 123 -4.90 -9.81 0.98
CA MET A 123 -5.98 -9.41 0.10
C MET A 123 -6.92 -8.43 0.79
N GLU A 124 -7.33 -7.40 0.06
CA GLU A 124 -8.34 -6.46 0.52
C GLU A 124 -9.12 -5.81 -0.64
N GLU A 125 -10.16 -5.08 -0.29
CA GLU A 125 -10.91 -4.25 -1.22
C GLU A 125 -10.53 -2.77 -1.12
N ASP A 126 -10.54 -2.06 -2.24
CA ASP A 126 -10.30 -0.61 -2.23
C ASP A 126 -11.54 0.18 -1.77
N ALA A 127 -11.28 1.38 -1.26
CA ALA A 127 -12.29 2.39 -1.01
C ALA A 127 -12.65 3.17 -2.29
N GLY A 128 -13.70 3.98 -2.20
CA GLY A 128 -14.07 4.91 -3.27
C GLY A 128 -13.06 6.04 -3.46
N LYS A 129 -13.45 7.06 -4.23
CA LYS A 129 -12.68 8.29 -4.41
C LYS A 129 -13.48 9.46 -3.82
N LEU A 130 -12.83 10.24 -2.96
CA LEU A 130 -13.31 11.57 -2.58
C LEU A 130 -12.73 12.63 -3.51
N ILE A 131 -13.60 13.55 -3.92
CA ILE A 131 -13.24 14.73 -4.69
C ILE A 131 -13.70 15.94 -3.90
N HIS A 132 -12.73 16.66 -3.33
CA HIS A 132 -13.03 17.87 -2.56
C HIS A 132 -13.33 19.04 -3.51
N GLY A 133 -14.41 19.76 -3.20
CA GLY A 133 -15.03 20.72 -4.10
C GLY A 133 -14.27 22.03 -4.27
N GLU A 134 -13.19 22.27 -3.53
CA GLU A 134 -12.30 23.43 -3.66
C GLU A 134 -11.80 23.56 -5.10
N ASN A 135 -11.41 22.43 -5.72
CA ASN A 135 -10.95 22.38 -7.11
C ASN A 135 -12.10 22.42 -8.14
N LEU A 136 -13.35 22.38 -7.69
CA LEU A 136 -14.56 22.35 -8.51
C LEU A 136 -15.43 23.60 -8.33
N GLY A 137 -14.93 24.64 -7.65
CA GLY A 137 -15.70 25.86 -7.36
C GLY A 137 -16.85 25.66 -6.37
N SER A 138 -16.82 24.56 -5.60
CA SER A 138 -17.81 24.20 -4.57
C SER A 138 -17.14 24.02 -3.20
N PRO A 139 -16.53 25.07 -2.62
CA PRO A 139 -15.80 24.97 -1.36
C PRO A 139 -16.70 24.46 -0.23
N GLY A 140 -16.15 23.62 0.66
CA GLY A 140 -16.88 23.06 1.79
C GLY A 140 -17.79 21.87 1.45
N LYS A 141 -17.77 21.39 0.21
CA LYS A 141 -18.45 20.14 -0.21
C LYS A 141 -17.42 19.11 -0.66
N SER A 142 -17.74 17.84 -0.45
CA SER A 142 -17.00 16.72 -1.03
C SER A 142 -17.95 15.83 -1.82
N TYR A 143 -17.49 15.35 -2.95
CA TYR A 143 -18.21 14.43 -3.82
C TYR A 143 -17.60 13.04 -3.69
N VAL A 144 -18.45 12.02 -3.73
CA VAL A 144 -18.04 10.62 -3.60
C VAL A 144 -18.29 9.88 -4.90
N ASP A 145 -17.26 9.23 -5.41
CA ASP A 145 -17.35 8.28 -6.50
C ASP A 145 -17.01 6.85 -6.02
N PHE A 146 -18.01 5.97 -6.02
CA PHE A 146 -17.89 4.58 -5.61
C PHE A 146 -17.48 3.62 -6.74
N ASN A 147 -17.13 4.13 -7.92
CA ASN A 147 -16.59 3.29 -9.00
C ASN A 147 -15.41 2.43 -8.53
N ARG A 148 -14.53 2.98 -7.71
CA ARG A 148 -13.35 2.27 -7.17
C ARG A 148 -13.65 1.36 -5.98
N THR A 149 -14.75 1.56 -5.27
CA THR A 149 -15.08 0.73 -4.11
C THR A 149 -15.22 -0.73 -4.49
N GLY A 150 -14.48 -1.63 -3.83
CA GLY A 150 -14.48 -3.06 -4.15
C GLY A 150 -13.49 -3.46 -5.24
N VAL A 151 -12.69 -2.54 -5.78
CA VAL A 151 -11.58 -2.90 -6.68
C VAL A 151 -10.59 -3.79 -5.90
N PRO A 152 -10.08 -4.89 -6.49
CA PRO A 152 -9.24 -5.82 -5.74
C PRO A 152 -7.83 -5.28 -5.51
N LEU A 153 -7.37 -5.37 -4.26
CA LEU A 153 -6.04 -4.92 -3.83
C LEU A 153 -5.28 -6.03 -3.12
N CYS A 154 -3.98 -6.06 -3.35
CA CYS A 154 -3.03 -6.71 -2.45
C CYS A 154 -2.20 -5.64 -1.73
N GLU A 155 -2.10 -5.73 -0.42
CA GLU A 155 -1.15 -4.95 0.37
C GLU A 155 0.10 -5.81 0.62
N VAL A 156 1.24 -5.32 0.15
CA VAL A 156 2.59 -5.93 0.29
C VAL A 156 3.35 -5.12 1.33
N VAL A 157 3.66 -5.74 2.46
CA VAL A 157 4.36 -5.11 3.58
C VAL A 157 5.77 -5.64 3.67
N SER A 158 6.76 -4.75 3.55
CA SER A 158 8.17 -5.11 3.69
C SER A 158 8.57 -5.20 5.16
N GLU A 159 9.59 -6.01 5.44
CA GLU A 159 10.37 -5.87 6.67
C GLU A 159 11.11 -4.52 6.67
N PRO A 160 11.48 -3.98 7.85
CA PRO A 160 12.26 -2.75 7.97
C PRO A 160 13.74 -3.01 7.66
N ASP A 161 14.05 -3.56 6.49
CA ASP A 161 15.39 -3.99 6.05
C ASP A 161 16.15 -2.95 5.21
N MET A 162 15.42 -1.97 4.67
CA MET A 162 16.00 -0.92 3.85
C MET A 162 16.74 0.10 4.73
N ARG A 163 17.92 0.51 4.28
CA ARG A 163 18.88 1.37 4.99
C ARG A 163 19.19 2.67 4.27
N SER A 164 18.69 2.85 3.04
CA SER A 164 18.80 4.11 2.32
C SER A 164 17.55 4.39 1.46
N PRO A 165 17.30 5.67 1.13
CA PRO A 165 16.25 6.05 0.18
C PRO A 165 16.39 5.39 -1.19
N GLU A 166 17.63 5.17 -1.65
CA GLU A 166 17.93 4.52 -2.93
C GLU A 166 17.54 3.03 -2.89
N GLU A 167 17.78 2.35 -1.77
CA GLU A 167 17.31 0.97 -1.57
C GLU A 167 15.78 0.89 -1.63
N ALA A 168 15.07 1.87 -1.06
CA ALA A 168 13.61 1.95 -1.15
C ALA A 168 13.13 2.11 -2.60
N ARG A 169 13.81 2.96 -3.40
CA ARG A 169 13.51 3.08 -4.84
C ARG A 169 13.80 1.79 -5.59
N ALA A 170 14.92 1.13 -5.30
CA ALA A 170 15.32 -0.12 -5.94
C ALA A 170 14.31 -1.24 -5.63
N TYR A 171 13.85 -1.33 -4.37
CA TYR A 171 12.80 -2.26 -3.94
C TYR A 171 11.50 -2.05 -4.71
N LEU A 172 11.02 -0.81 -4.80
CA LEU A 172 9.78 -0.50 -5.51
C LEU A 172 9.89 -0.80 -7.02
N THR A 173 11.06 -0.53 -7.60
CA THR A 173 11.34 -0.83 -9.01
C THR A 173 11.32 -2.34 -9.27
N GLU A 174 11.95 -3.14 -8.40
CA GLU A 174 11.97 -4.59 -8.53
C GLU A 174 10.58 -5.20 -8.28
N LEU A 175 9.86 -4.74 -7.26
CA LEU A 175 8.48 -5.16 -6.98
C LEU A 175 7.57 -4.89 -8.20
N LYS A 176 7.64 -3.67 -8.77
CA LYS A 176 6.91 -3.33 -9.99
C LYS A 176 7.26 -4.27 -11.14
N SER A 177 8.54 -4.52 -11.37
CA SER A 177 9.01 -5.44 -12.41
C SER A 177 8.40 -6.84 -12.23
N ILE A 178 8.49 -7.42 -11.03
CA ILE A 178 7.92 -8.75 -10.72
C ILE A 178 6.41 -8.80 -11.00
N LEU A 179 5.66 -7.77 -10.56
CA LEU A 179 4.21 -7.72 -10.71
C LEU A 179 3.77 -7.55 -12.18
N GLU A 180 4.50 -6.72 -12.95
CA GLU A 180 4.26 -6.55 -14.39
C GLU A 180 4.60 -7.83 -15.16
N TYR A 181 5.74 -8.47 -14.89
CA TYR A 181 6.16 -9.72 -15.54
C TYR A 181 5.24 -10.90 -15.22
N THR A 182 4.63 -10.90 -14.04
CA THR A 182 3.62 -11.89 -13.67
C THR A 182 2.23 -11.54 -14.20
N GLU A 183 2.07 -10.38 -14.85
CA GLU A 183 0.82 -9.89 -15.43
C GLU A 183 -0.32 -9.74 -14.41
N VAL A 184 0.00 -9.63 -13.12
CA VAL A 184 -1.00 -9.51 -12.06
C VAL A 184 -1.47 -8.07 -11.86
N SER A 185 -0.66 -7.08 -12.27
CA SER A 185 -0.98 -5.65 -12.19
C SER A 185 -0.23 -4.89 -13.30
N ASP A 186 -0.77 -3.75 -13.72
CA ASP A 186 -0.07 -2.79 -14.59
C ASP A 186 0.81 -1.80 -13.80
N CYS A 187 0.70 -1.79 -12.47
CA CYS A 187 1.55 -1.00 -11.56
C CYS A 187 1.71 0.48 -11.94
N ASN A 188 0.68 1.06 -12.55
CA ASN A 188 0.62 2.46 -12.92
C ASN A 188 0.30 3.33 -11.70
N MET A 189 1.32 4.04 -11.20
CA MET A 189 1.15 4.95 -10.07
C MET A 189 0.30 6.18 -10.42
N GLU A 190 0.27 6.63 -11.68
CA GLU A 190 -0.51 7.80 -12.11
C GLU A 190 -2.01 7.49 -12.07
N GLU A 191 -2.39 6.27 -12.45
CA GLU A 191 -3.77 5.76 -12.35
C GLU A 191 -4.11 5.22 -10.94
N GLY A 192 -3.10 5.15 -10.06
CA GLY A 192 -3.24 4.70 -8.67
C GLY A 192 -3.31 3.18 -8.48
N SER A 193 -2.95 2.40 -9.51
CA SER A 193 -2.90 0.93 -9.42
C SER A 193 -1.69 0.43 -8.64
N LEU A 194 -0.72 1.30 -8.33
CA LEU A 194 0.30 1.08 -7.31
C LEU A 194 0.44 2.32 -6.42
N ARG A 195 0.31 2.13 -5.11
CA ARG A 195 0.46 3.16 -4.08
C ARG A 195 1.46 2.70 -3.03
N CYS A 196 2.18 3.63 -2.42
CA CYS A 196 3.17 3.32 -1.39
C CYS A 196 3.10 4.32 -0.25
N ASP A 197 3.03 3.80 0.97
CA ASP A 197 3.31 4.53 2.19
C ASP A 197 4.69 4.09 2.71
N ALA A 198 5.44 5.02 3.30
CA ALA A 198 6.81 4.76 3.77
C ALA A 198 6.94 4.99 5.27
N ASN A 199 7.43 3.98 5.98
CA ASN A 199 7.71 4.03 7.40
C ASN A 199 9.20 4.25 7.62
N VAL A 200 9.57 5.37 8.26
CA VAL A 200 10.97 5.79 8.43
C VAL A 200 11.28 6.04 9.90
N SER A 201 12.40 5.48 10.36
CA SER A 201 13.03 5.86 11.63
C SER A 201 14.55 5.92 11.46
N ILE A 202 15.22 6.65 12.34
CA ILE A 202 16.68 6.62 12.44
C ILE A 202 17.11 6.17 13.84
N ARG A 203 18.29 5.56 13.94
CA ARG A 203 18.89 5.15 15.21
C ARG A 203 20.40 5.38 15.21
N PRO A 204 21.06 5.59 16.36
CA PRO A 204 22.52 5.59 16.44
C PRO A 204 23.13 4.35 15.80
N VAL A 205 24.22 4.51 15.06
CA VAL A 205 24.89 3.39 14.38
C VAL A 205 25.26 2.30 15.39
N GLY A 206 24.89 1.05 15.10
CA GLY A 206 25.16 -0.11 15.94
C GLY A 206 24.14 -0.37 17.05
N GLN A 207 23.18 0.53 17.27
CA GLN A 207 22.05 0.28 18.18
C GLN A 207 21.11 -0.79 17.60
N LYS A 208 20.68 -1.74 18.43
CA LYS A 208 19.81 -2.84 17.97
C LYS A 208 18.34 -2.46 17.94
N GLU A 209 17.92 -1.61 18.87
CA GLU A 209 16.55 -1.15 19.02
C GLU A 209 16.18 -0.18 17.88
N PHE A 210 14.96 -0.28 17.38
CA PHE A 210 14.44 0.66 16.38
C PHE A 210 14.14 2.02 17.00
N GLY A 211 14.28 3.08 16.19
CA GLY A 211 13.88 4.43 16.56
C GLY A 211 12.37 4.63 16.47
N THR A 212 11.90 5.81 16.89
CA THR A 212 10.49 6.19 16.74
C THR A 212 10.14 6.36 15.25
N ARG A 213 9.08 5.70 14.82
CA ARG A 213 8.63 5.66 13.42
C ARG A 213 7.82 6.90 13.05
N THR A 214 8.14 7.51 11.91
CA THR A 214 7.26 8.41 11.16
C THR A 214 6.70 7.67 9.95
N GLU A 215 5.41 7.82 9.70
CA GLU A 215 4.75 7.29 8.50
C GLU A 215 4.55 8.42 7.48
N LEU A 216 5.05 8.25 6.26
CA LEU A 216 4.90 9.18 5.15
C LEU A 216 3.83 8.65 4.20
N LYS A 217 2.74 9.39 4.01
CA LYS A 217 1.63 9.02 3.12
C LYS A 217 1.57 9.90 1.87
N ASN A 218 0.79 9.44 0.88
CA ASN A 218 0.47 10.14 -0.37
C ASN A 218 1.69 10.33 -1.28
N LEU A 219 2.50 9.28 -1.43
CA LEU A 219 3.70 9.29 -2.27
C LEU A 219 3.37 8.75 -3.67
N ASN A 220 3.21 9.66 -4.63
CA ASN A 220 2.66 9.35 -5.96
C ASN A 220 3.70 8.91 -7.01
N SER A 221 4.98 8.84 -6.67
CA SER A 221 6.02 8.32 -7.58
C SER A 221 7.19 7.72 -6.80
N PHE A 222 7.93 6.78 -7.40
CA PHE A 222 9.14 6.22 -6.77
C PHE A 222 10.20 7.29 -6.47
N LYS A 223 10.28 8.32 -7.32
CA LYS A 223 11.15 9.48 -7.09
C LYS A 223 10.70 10.30 -5.88
N PHE A 224 9.39 10.46 -5.69
CA PHE A 224 8.83 11.17 -4.54
C PHE A 224 9.02 10.36 -3.26
N VAL A 225 8.86 9.03 -3.30
CA VAL A 225 9.19 8.16 -2.17
C VAL A 225 10.63 8.38 -1.73
N GLN A 226 11.59 8.31 -2.67
CA GLN A 226 13.01 8.52 -2.37
C GLN A 226 13.23 9.89 -1.70
N LYS A 227 12.76 10.98 -2.32
CA LYS A 227 12.95 12.33 -1.80
C LYS A 227 12.27 12.57 -0.45
N ALA A 228 11.08 12.00 -0.24
CA ALA A 228 10.36 12.12 1.02
C ALA A 228 11.13 11.45 2.16
N ILE A 229 11.72 10.28 1.91
CA ILE A 229 12.57 9.58 2.86
C ILE A 229 13.87 10.38 3.12
N GLU A 230 14.53 10.91 2.09
CA GLU A 230 15.73 11.76 2.23
C GLU A 230 15.45 12.97 3.14
N TYR A 231 14.33 13.64 2.91
CA TYR A 231 13.91 14.78 3.71
C TYR A 231 13.60 14.38 5.15
N GLU A 232 12.87 13.27 5.35
CA GLU A 232 12.48 12.80 6.67
C GLU A 232 13.67 12.36 7.52
N VAL A 233 14.65 11.67 6.92
CA VAL A 233 15.92 11.32 7.58
C VAL A 233 16.66 12.59 8.03
N THR A 234 16.71 13.61 7.18
CA THR A 234 17.33 14.91 7.51
C THR A 234 16.61 15.60 8.67
N ARG A 235 15.27 15.60 8.66
CA ARG A 235 14.43 16.16 9.74
C ARG A 235 14.69 15.44 11.06
N GLN A 236 14.57 14.10 11.10
CA GLN A 236 14.80 13.32 12.31
C GLN A 236 16.22 13.52 12.85
N THR A 237 17.22 13.58 11.96
CA THR A 237 18.62 13.82 12.33
C THR A 237 18.80 15.17 13.02
N LYS A 238 18.14 16.23 12.52
CA LYS A 238 18.17 17.56 13.13
C LYS A 238 17.57 17.54 14.54
N ILE A 239 16.40 16.94 14.72
CA ILE A 239 15.71 16.81 16.02
C ILE A 239 16.62 16.11 17.03
N LEU A 240 17.16 14.93 16.68
CA LEU A 240 18.01 14.17 17.60
C LEU A 240 19.33 14.88 17.93
N ASN A 241 19.93 15.59 16.96
CA ASN A 241 21.14 16.38 17.22
C ASN A 241 20.90 17.60 18.12
N GLN A 242 19.65 18.07 18.24
CA GLN A 242 19.26 19.12 19.17
C GLN A 242 18.97 18.58 20.58
N GLY A 243 19.08 17.26 20.80
CA GLY A 243 18.73 16.61 22.05
C GLY A 243 17.22 16.42 22.25
N GLU A 244 16.42 16.66 21.21
CA GLU A 244 14.98 16.44 21.21
C GLU A 244 14.63 15.00 20.83
N GLN A 245 13.37 14.62 21.04
CA GLN A 245 12.85 13.28 20.69
C GLN A 245 11.95 13.34 19.46
N VAL A 246 12.13 12.40 18.55
CA VAL A 246 11.19 12.18 17.44
C VAL A 246 9.89 11.61 18.01
N LYS A 247 8.77 12.26 17.68
CA LYS A 247 7.41 11.80 18.02
C LYS A 247 6.86 10.92 16.90
N GLN A 248 6.05 9.93 17.26
CA GLN A 248 5.34 9.11 16.29
C GLN A 248 4.22 9.94 15.67
N GLU A 249 4.27 10.10 14.35
CA GLU A 249 3.30 10.88 13.59
C GLU A 249 3.17 10.36 12.15
N THR A 250 2.04 10.67 11.53
CA THR A 250 1.81 10.47 10.10
C THR A 250 1.94 11.83 9.40
N ARG A 251 2.74 11.90 8.33
CA ARG A 251 3.04 13.14 7.59
C ARG A 251 2.71 12.97 6.11
N LEU A 252 2.37 14.08 5.47
CA LEU A 252 2.24 14.19 4.02
C LEU A 252 3.52 14.80 3.44
N TYR A 253 3.83 14.46 2.20
CA TYR A 253 4.95 15.02 1.45
C TYR A 253 4.44 15.95 0.34
N ASP A 254 5.07 17.12 0.23
CA ASP A 254 4.86 18.15 -0.80
C ASP A 254 6.22 18.47 -1.45
#